data_AF-A0AB32TFL1-F1
#
_entry.id   AF-A0AB32TFL1-F1
#
_cell.length_a   1.000
_cell.length_b   1.000
_cell.length_c   1.000
_cell.angle_alpha   90.00
_cell.angle_beta   90.00
_cell.angle_gamma   90.00
#
_symmetry.space_group_name_H-M   'P 1'
#
loop_
_entity.id
_entity.type
_entity.pdbx_description
1 polymer ?
#
loop_
_entity_poly.entity_id
_entity_poly.type
_entity_poly.pdbx_seq_one_letter_code
_entity_poly.pdbx_strand_id
1 'polypeptide(L)'
;MDSTKKITKKLAGTARGTELWLTSVGNEFGQVLISVLTAQEGAGLDRMVDGLVRRYQEAGVDPPAVLYVDCGCCTDVGETKLKARFRGWPELTVKLDIWHFMRRIAVGCTTDAHQLYPIFMSRISACIFEWDAADVSLLRQAKRALLMSQGWPALTDADVNKHLTREELALHCRRRTRGEETTILLLEQLLTELMSNKGNDSLGVPLLDKERMEHIWT
;
A
#
# COMPACT_ATOMS: atom_id res chain seq x y z
N MET A 1 4.79 -6.46 -7.67
CA MET A 1 5.82 -6.28 -8.71
C MET A 1 6.12 -4.81 -8.79
N ASP A 2 7.40 -4.46 -8.72
CA ASP A 2 7.87 -3.07 -8.71
C ASP A 2 8.99 -2.88 -9.75
N SER A 3 9.09 -1.69 -10.33
CA SER A 3 10.14 -1.33 -11.29
C SER A 3 10.83 -0.03 -10.87
N THR A 4 12.16 -0.01 -10.88
CA THR A 4 12.90 1.18 -10.45
C THR A 4 14.18 1.44 -11.23
N LYS A 5 14.44 2.72 -11.51
CA LYS A 5 15.73 3.24 -11.99
C LYS A 5 16.73 3.53 -10.85
N LYS A 6 16.31 3.55 -9.59
CA LYS A 6 17.17 4.07 -8.50
C LYS A 6 18.33 3.13 -8.16
N ILE A 7 18.10 1.82 -8.27
CA ILE A 7 19.11 0.81 -7.92
C ILE A 7 20.23 0.74 -8.96
N THR A 8 19.93 0.98 -10.24
CA THR A 8 20.92 0.91 -11.34
C THR A 8 21.99 1.99 -11.22
N LYS A 9 21.68 3.12 -10.56
CA LYS A 9 22.67 4.14 -10.17
C LYS A 9 23.71 3.64 -9.15
N LYS A 10 23.38 2.60 -8.38
CA LYS A 10 24.25 2.02 -7.33
C LYS A 10 25.00 0.76 -7.77
N LEU A 11 24.70 0.22 -8.96
CA LEU A 11 25.42 -0.95 -9.47
C LEU A 11 26.87 -0.62 -9.79
N ALA A 12 27.77 -1.58 -9.57
CA ALA A 12 29.16 -1.49 -10.02
C ALA A 12 29.30 -1.97 -11.47
N GLY A 13 30.44 -1.66 -12.10
CA GLY A 13 30.74 -2.08 -13.48
C GLY A 13 30.02 -1.26 -14.55
N THR A 14 29.84 -1.87 -15.73
CA THR A 14 29.29 -1.20 -16.93
C THR A 14 27.84 -0.74 -16.77
N ALA A 15 27.10 -1.29 -15.80
CA ALA A 15 25.75 -0.86 -15.49
C ALA A 15 25.70 0.41 -14.61
N ARG A 16 26.82 0.88 -14.04
CA ARG A 16 26.83 2.04 -13.15
C ARG A 16 26.38 3.30 -13.88
N GLY A 17 25.34 3.95 -13.34
CA GLY A 17 24.82 5.21 -13.90
C GLY A 17 24.04 5.04 -15.20
N THR A 18 23.80 3.80 -15.63
CA THR A 18 22.91 3.53 -16.76
C THR A 18 21.47 3.80 -16.37
N GLU A 19 20.64 4.24 -17.32
CA GLU A 19 19.18 4.36 -17.13
C GLU A 19 18.44 3.02 -17.21
N LEU A 20 19.14 1.92 -16.88
CA LEU A 20 18.52 0.60 -16.80
C LEU A 20 17.42 0.60 -15.73
N TRP A 21 16.44 -0.25 -15.95
CA TRP A 21 15.33 -0.49 -15.04
C TRP A 21 15.50 -1.84 -14.38
N LEU A 22 15.32 -1.89 -13.07
CA LEU A 22 15.24 -3.15 -12.33
C LEU A 22 13.77 -3.42 -12.02
N THR A 23 13.21 -4.48 -12.60
CA THR A 23 11.89 -4.99 -12.23
C THR A 23 12.05 -6.17 -11.29
N SER A 24 11.36 -6.14 -10.14
CA SER A 24 11.38 -7.20 -9.15
C SER A 24 9.98 -7.68 -8.81
N VAL A 25 9.83 -8.99 -8.60
CA VAL A 25 8.62 -9.62 -8.08
C VAL A 25 8.97 -10.23 -6.72
N GLY A 26 8.25 -9.84 -5.68
CA GLY A 26 8.34 -10.42 -4.35
C GLY A 26 7.03 -11.08 -3.92
N ASN A 27 7.11 -11.93 -2.91
CA ASN A 27 5.95 -12.58 -2.30
C ASN A 27 5.46 -11.80 -1.05
N GLU A 28 4.40 -12.30 -0.43
CA GLU A 28 3.76 -11.76 0.77
C GLU A 28 4.66 -11.77 2.01
N PHE A 29 5.73 -12.56 2.02
CA PHE A 29 6.71 -12.64 3.10
C PHE A 29 7.88 -11.64 2.94
N GLY A 30 7.83 -10.78 1.92
CA GLY A 30 8.89 -9.81 1.64
C GLY A 30 10.14 -10.42 0.99
N GLN A 31 10.05 -11.66 0.50
CA GLN A 31 11.14 -12.31 -0.22
C GLN A 31 11.07 -11.95 -1.71
N VAL A 32 12.22 -11.69 -2.33
CA VAL A 32 12.31 -11.44 -3.78
C VAL A 32 12.36 -12.77 -4.52
N LEU A 33 11.38 -13.03 -5.39
CA LEU A 33 11.27 -14.25 -6.20
C LEU A 33 12.11 -14.18 -7.48
N ILE A 34 12.18 -12.99 -8.08
CA ILE A 34 12.98 -12.72 -9.29
C ILE A 34 13.19 -11.22 -9.46
N SER A 35 14.34 -10.87 -10.01
CA SER A 35 14.66 -9.52 -10.49
C SER A 35 15.28 -9.60 -11.86
N VAL A 36 14.92 -8.67 -12.75
CA VAL A 36 15.52 -8.53 -14.08
C VAL A 36 15.90 -7.08 -14.35
N LEU A 37 17.03 -6.90 -15.03
CA LEU A 37 17.49 -5.62 -15.53
C LEU A 37 17.09 -5.47 -17.01
N THR A 38 16.42 -4.38 -17.35
CA THR A 38 15.91 -4.10 -18.69
C THR A 38 16.35 -2.70 -19.14
N ALA A 39 16.42 -2.48 -20.45
CA ALA A 39 16.81 -1.19 -21.01
C ALA A 39 15.74 -0.10 -20.80
N GLN A 40 14.48 -0.51 -20.70
CA GLN A 40 13.32 0.38 -20.52
C GLN A 40 12.33 -0.28 -19.54
N GLU A 41 11.52 0.52 -18.88
CA GLU A 41 10.48 0.05 -17.98
C GLU A 41 9.50 -0.87 -18.73
N GLY A 42 9.23 -2.06 -18.19
CA GLY A 42 8.28 -3.00 -18.79
C GLY A 42 8.74 -3.70 -20.08
N ALA A 43 9.89 -3.34 -20.65
CA ALA A 43 10.41 -3.97 -21.87
C ALA A 43 11.03 -5.34 -21.56
N GLY A 44 10.72 -6.35 -22.36
CA GLY A 44 11.35 -7.68 -22.27
C GLY A 44 11.01 -8.49 -21.02
N LEU A 45 9.94 -8.14 -20.28
CA LEU A 45 9.53 -8.85 -19.07
C LEU A 45 8.93 -10.24 -19.34
N ASP A 46 8.60 -10.59 -20.59
CA ASP A 46 7.90 -11.85 -20.90
C ASP A 46 8.69 -13.07 -20.45
N ARG A 47 10.02 -13.08 -20.64
CA ARG A 47 10.89 -14.15 -20.14
C ARG A 47 10.91 -14.26 -18.61
N MET A 48 10.84 -13.13 -17.91
CA MET A 48 10.77 -13.10 -16.45
C MET A 48 9.46 -13.74 -15.99
N VAL A 49 8.35 -13.36 -16.63
CA VAL A 49 7.02 -13.87 -16.35
C VAL A 49 6.93 -15.36 -16.63
N ASP A 50 7.31 -15.80 -17.83
CA ASP A 50 7.31 -17.22 -18.23
C ASP A 50 8.15 -18.06 -17.27
N GLY A 51 9.34 -17.58 -16.90
CA GLY A 51 10.21 -18.27 -15.94
C GLY A 51 9.65 -18.31 -14.52
N LEU A 52 8.85 -17.33 -14.10
CA LEU A 52 8.17 -17.34 -12.81
C LEU A 52 6.98 -18.32 -12.82
N VAL A 53 6.13 -18.25 -13.85
CA VAL A 53 5.01 -19.17 -14.06
C VAL A 53 5.50 -20.62 -14.07
N ARG A 54 6.54 -20.92 -14.84
CA ARG A 54 7.10 -22.27 -14.94
C ARG A 54 7.61 -22.78 -13.60
N ARG A 55 8.27 -21.94 -12.78
CA ARG A 55 8.76 -22.34 -11.46
C ARG A 55 7.64 -22.74 -10.50
N TYR A 56 6.51 -22.03 -10.52
CA TYR A 56 5.33 -22.41 -9.74
C TYR A 56 4.77 -23.76 -10.20
N GLN A 57 4.66 -23.96 -11.52
CA GLN A 57 4.19 -25.20 -12.12
C GLN A 57 5.10 -26.40 -11.77
N GLU A 58 6.42 -26.24 -11.94
CA GLU A 58 7.42 -27.28 -11.62
C GLU A 58 7.45 -27.64 -10.13
N ALA A 59 7.18 -26.67 -9.25
CA ALA A 59 7.10 -26.89 -7.81
C ALA A 59 5.74 -27.49 -7.35
N GLY A 60 4.75 -27.59 -8.23
CA GLY A 60 3.39 -28.02 -7.87
C GLY A 60 2.70 -27.06 -6.90
N VAL A 61 3.06 -25.78 -6.91
CA VAL A 61 2.50 -24.74 -6.04
C VAL A 61 1.40 -23.99 -6.81
N ASP A 62 0.27 -23.76 -6.15
CA ASP A 62 -0.84 -23.01 -6.72
C ASP A 62 -0.43 -21.58 -7.14
N PRO A 63 -0.96 -21.07 -8.27
CA PRO A 63 -0.63 -19.74 -8.74
C PRO A 63 -1.14 -18.67 -7.75
N PRO A 64 -0.47 -17.51 -7.67
CA PRO A 64 -0.94 -16.42 -6.84
C PRO A 64 -2.28 -15.88 -7.35
N ALA A 65 -3.19 -15.57 -6.42
CA ALA A 65 -4.49 -14.98 -6.78
C ALA A 65 -4.40 -13.49 -7.14
N VAL A 66 -3.42 -12.76 -6.58
CA VAL A 66 -3.32 -11.30 -6.72
C VAL A 66 -1.89 -10.88 -7.02
N LEU A 67 -1.72 -9.93 -7.94
CA LEU A 67 -0.48 -9.22 -8.20
C LEU A 67 -0.66 -7.73 -7.92
N TYR A 68 0.07 -7.19 -6.95
CA TYR A 68 0.09 -5.76 -6.64
C TYR A 68 1.12 -5.01 -7.49
N VAL A 69 0.74 -3.87 -8.06
CA VAL A 69 1.60 -3.02 -8.91
C VAL A 69 1.36 -1.53 -8.66
N ASP A 70 2.38 -0.70 -8.88
CA ASP A 70 2.29 0.77 -8.73
C ASP A 70 1.26 1.41 -9.67
N CYS A 71 1.23 0.98 -10.93
CA CYS A 71 0.37 1.54 -11.96
C CYS A 71 -0.10 0.49 -12.99
N GLY A 72 -1.04 0.87 -13.87
CA GLY A 72 -1.51 0.01 -14.96
C GLY A 72 -2.35 -1.20 -14.52
N CYS A 73 -2.96 -1.13 -13.33
CA CYS A 73 -3.94 -2.10 -12.83
C CYS A 73 -5.37 -1.67 -13.17
N CYS A 74 -6.34 -2.44 -12.66
CA CYS A 74 -7.66 -1.90 -12.30
C CYS A 74 -8.50 -1.37 -13.48
N THR A 75 -8.41 -2.01 -14.64
CA THR A 75 -9.28 -1.67 -15.79
C THR A 75 -10.66 -2.28 -15.60
N ASP A 76 -11.72 -1.47 -15.70
CA ASP A 76 -13.11 -1.95 -15.66
C ASP A 76 -13.46 -2.82 -16.87
N VAL A 77 -12.79 -2.57 -18.00
CA VAL A 77 -13.04 -3.25 -19.27
C VAL A 77 -11.72 -3.81 -19.82
N GLY A 78 -11.74 -5.10 -20.16
CA GLY A 78 -10.64 -5.79 -20.79
C GLY A 78 -9.54 -6.22 -19.82
N GLU A 79 -8.51 -6.86 -20.37
CA GLU A 79 -7.35 -7.29 -19.60
C GLU A 79 -6.27 -6.20 -19.59
N THR A 80 -5.66 -5.99 -18.43
CA THR A 80 -4.47 -5.14 -18.35
C THR A 80 -3.34 -5.72 -19.20
N LYS A 81 -2.47 -4.88 -19.75
CA LYS A 81 -1.26 -5.33 -20.47
C LYS A 81 -0.44 -6.31 -19.65
N LEU A 82 -0.45 -6.15 -18.32
CA LEU A 82 0.27 -7.03 -17.41
C LEU A 82 -0.44 -8.37 -17.22
N LYS A 83 -1.77 -8.38 -17.03
CA LYS A 83 -2.56 -9.62 -16.98
C LYS A 83 -2.34 -10.45 -18.24
N ALA A 84 -2.34 -9.80 -19.40
CA ALA A 84 -2.07 -10.43 -20.69
C ALA A 84 -0.64 -11.03 -20.83
N ARG A 85 0.32 -10.64 -19.99
CA ARG A 85 1.65 -11.29 -19.92
C ARG A 85 1.63 -12.52 -19.01
N PHE A 86 0.87 -12.48 -17.91
CA PHE A 86 0.72 -13.59 -16.96
C PHE A 86 -0.32 -14.63 -17.42
N ARG A 87 -0.32 -15.02 -18.71
CA ARG A 87 -1.33 -15.93 -19.29
C ARG A 87 -1.37 -17.32 -18.65
N GLY A 88 -0.27 -17.74 -18.03
CA GLY A 88 -0.21 -19.00 -17.28
C GLY A 88 -1.02 -19.00 -15.99
N TRP A 89 -1.50 -17.83 -15.53
CA TRP A 89 -2.29 -17.66 -14.31
C TRP A 89 -3.63 -16.94 -14.65
N PRO A 90 -4.61 -17.64 -15.25
CA PRO A 90 -5.84 -17.02 -15.77
C PRO A 90 -6.70 -16.33 -14.69
N GLU A 91 -6.68 -16.86 -13.46
CA GLU A 91 -7.41 -16.31 -12.31
C GLU A 91 -6.68 -15.14 -11.63
N LEU A 92 -5.49 -14.75 -12.12
CA LEU A 92 -4.72 -13.67 -11.53
C LEU A 92 -5.46 -12.33 -11.65
N THR A 93 -5.63 -11.66 -10.51
CA THR A 93 -6.12 -10.29 -10.46
C THR A 93 -4.98 -9.30 -10.25
N VAL A 94 -4.86 -8.30 -11.12
CA VAL A 94 -3.87 -7.22 -10.97
C VAL A 94 -4.49 -6.07 -10.19
N LYS A 95 -3.95 -5.78 -9.00
CA LYS A 95 -4.45 -4.74 -8.10
C LYS A 95 -3.43 -3.63 -7.87
N LEU A 96 -3.92 -2.48 -7.44
CA LEU A 96 -3.08 -1.35 -7.09
C LEU A 96 -2.31 -1.62 -5.80
N ASP A 97 -1.00 -1.37 -5.84
CA ASP A 97 -0.17 -1.32 -4.65
C ASP A 97 -0.49 -0.03 -3.86
N ILE A 98 -1.09 -0.23 -2.69
CA ILE A 98 -1.54 0.87 -1.84
C ILE A 98 -0.37 1.68 -1.28
N TRP A 99 0.78 1.06 -1.01
CA TRP A 99 1.95 1.81 -0.52
C TRP A 99 2.45 2.77 -1.59
N HIS A 100 2.54 2.29 -2.83
CA HIS A 100 2.88 3.12 -3.98
C HIS A 100 1.85 4.23 -4.22
N PHE A 101 0.55 3.92 -4.12
CA PHE A 101 -0.51 4.93 -4.17
C PHE A 101 -0.36 6.02 -3.10
N MET A 102 -0.15 5.65 -1.83
CA MET A 102 0.09 6.60 -0.75
C MET A 102 1.32 7.48 -1.03
N ARG A 103 2.39 6.88 -1.55
CA ARG A 103 3.62 7.62 -1.91
C ARG A 103 3.41 8.58 -3.07
N ARG A 104 2.55 8.26 -4.05
CA ARG A 104 2.19 9.19 -5.13
C ARG A 104 1.51 10.43 -4.59
N ILE A 105 0.58 10.28 -3.64
CA ILE A 105 -0.03 11.42 -2.92
C ILE A 105 1.04 12.21 -2.16
N ALA A 106 1.94 11.51 -1.48
CA ALA A 106 3.00 12.13 -0.68
C ALA A 106 4.05 12.91 -1.48
N VAL A 107 4.12 12.76 -2.82
CA VAL A 107 4.92 13.65 -3.69
C VAL A 107 4.45 15.09 -3.58
N GLY A 108 3.17 15.31 -3.26
CA GLY A 108 2.56 16.61 -3.02
C GLY A 108 3.04 17.32 -1.74
N CYS A 109 3.77 16.64 -0.85
CA CYS A 109 4.38 17.31 0.29
C CYS A 109 5.48 18.28 -0.17
N THR A 110 5.64 19.37 0.57
CA THR A 110 6.73 20.34 0.34
C THR A 110 8.11 19.66 0.46
N THR A 111 8.26 18.76 1.43
CA THR A 111 9.42 17.88 1.60
C THR A 111 9.02 16.61 2.38
N ASP A 112 9.72 15.49 2.14
CA ASP A 112 9.59 14.26 2.94
C ASP A 112 10.22 14.37 4.34
N ALA A 113 11.02 15.42 4.58
CA ALA A 113 11.55 15.77 5.89
C ALA A 113 10.60 16.66 6.73
N HIS A 114 9.41 16.99 6.21
CA HIS A 114 8.47 17.87 6.89
C HIS A 114 7.99 17.23 8.21
N GLN A 115 7.91 18.01 9.30
CA GLN A 115 7.60 17.45 10.63
C GLN A 115 6.23 16.73 10.69
N LEU A 116 5.27 17.18 9.88
CA LEU A 116 3.94 16.57 9.79
C LEU A 116 3.88 15.34 8.85
N TYR A 117 4.95 15.02 8.11
CA TYR A 117 4.96 13.94 7.11
C TYR A 117 4.58 12.56 7.69
N PRO A 118 5.11 12.11 8.85
CA PRO A 118 4.71 10.82 9.42
C PRO A 118 3.22 10.78 9.81
N ILE A 119 2.71 11.87 10.37
CA ILE A 119 1.29 12.00 10.74
C ILE A 119 0.43 11.98 9.49
N PHE A 120 0.83 12.67 8.43
CA PHE A 120 0.14 12.68 7.16
C PHE A 120 0.04 11.28 6.54
N MET A 121 1.15 10.53 6.47
CA MET A 121 1.15 9.16 5.97
C MET A 121 0.25 8.25 6.81
N SER A 122 0.24 8.43 8.13
CA SER A 122 -0.68 7.71 9.02
C SER A 122 -2.16 8.07 8.75
N ARG A 123 -2.47 9.34 8.45
CA ARG A 123 -3.83 9.79 8.14
C ARG A 123 -4.31 9.27 6.78
N ILE A 124 -3.46 9.29 5.75
CA ILE A 124 -3.76 8.64 4.46
C ILE A 124 -4.07 7.15 4.69
N SER A 125 -3.25 6.45 5.46
CA SER A 125 -3.50 5.04 5.78
C SER A 125 -4.84 4.83 6.46
N ALA A 126 -5.29 5.74 7.33
CA ALA A 126 -6.58 5.65 8.02
C ALA A 126 -7.78 5.97 7.10
N CYS A 127 -7.57 6.80 6.06
CA CYS A 127 -8.57 7.02 5.02
C CYS A 127 -8.77 5.80 4.13
N ILE A 128 -7.71 5.01 3.87
CA ILE A 128 -7.76 3.83 3.00
C ILE A 128 -8.21 2.56 3.75
N PHE A 129 -7.69 2.39 4.97
CA PHE A 129 -7.87 1.17 5.74
C PHE A 129 -8.78 1.36 6.96
N GLU A 130 -9.48 0.28 7.28
CA GLU A 130 -10.17 0.10 8.55
C GLU A 130 -9.85 -1.25 9.15
N TRP A 131 -10.08 -1.39 10.44
CA TRP A 131 -10.01 -2.68 11.11
C TRP A 131 -11.21 -3.53 10.69
N ASP A 132 -10.98 -4.82 10.46
CA ASP A 132 -12.06 -5.74 10.14
C ASP A 132 -13.07 -5.80 11.31
N ALA A 133 -14.35 -5.58 11.00
CA ALA A 133 -15.38 -5.45 12.02
C ALA A 133 -15.60 -6.75 12.81
N ALA A 134 -15.41 -7.92 12.19
CA ALA A 134 -15.55 -9.20 12.86
C ALA A 134 -14.38 -9.44 13.82
N ASP A 135 -13.15 -9.17 13.37
CA ASP A 135 -11.98 -9.30 14.24
C ASP A 135 -12.04 -8.32 15.43
N VAL A 136 -12.49 -7.07 15.20
CA VAL A 136 -12.69 -6.08 16.27
C VAL A 136 -13.77 -6.53 17.26
N SER A 137 -14.85 -7.13 16.78
CA SER A 137 -15.90 -7.68 17.66
C SER A 137 -15.35 -8.80 18.56
N LEU A 138 -14.54 -9.71 18.02
CA LEU A 138 -13.88 -10.76 18.79
C LEU A 138 -12.88 -10.18 19.80
N LEU A 139 -12.08 -9.20 19.39
CA LEU A 139 -11.14 -8.52 20.29
C LEU A 139 -11.88 -7.80 21.44
N ARG A 140 -13.01 -7.15 21.16
CA ARG A 140 -13.85 -6.53 22.21
C ARG A 140 -14.37 -7.56 23.20
N GLN A 141 -14.82 -8.72 22.73
CA GLN A 141 -15.28 -9.80 23.60
C GLN A 141 -14.14 -10.29 24.51
N ALA A 142 -12.96 -10.54 23.95
CA ALA A 142 -11.78 -10.95 24.70
C ALA A 142 -11.35 -9.89 25.73
N LYS A 143 -11.29 -8.61 25.32
CA LYS A 143 -10.93 -7.49 26.21
C LYS A 143 -11.93 -7.34 27.34
N ARG A 144 -13.23 -7.48 27.06
CA ARG A 144 -14.28 -7.44 28.08
C ARG A 144 -14.10 -8.56 29.10
N ALA A 145 -13.88 -9.80 28.66
CA ALA A 145 -13.66 -10.93 29.54
C ALA A 145 -12.41 -10.73 30.43
N LEU A 146 -11.33 -10.19 29.87
CA LEU A 146 -10.11 -9.84 30.63
C LEU A 146 -10.37 -8.76 31.68
N LEU A 147 -11.08 -7.69 31.34
CA LEU A 147 -11.38 -6.62 32.30
C LEU A 147 -12.31 -7.13 33.40
N MET A 148 -13.30 -7.94 33.07
CA MET A 148 -14.18 -8.58 34.07
C MET A 148 -13.41 -9.50 35.03
N SER A 149 -12.41 -10.26 34.55
CA SER A 149 -11.57 -11.09 35.42
C SER A 149 -10.65 -10.27 36.34
N GLN A 150 -10.40 -9.01 35.99
CA GLN A 150 -9.68 -8.02 36.82
C GLN A 150 -10.61 -7.25 37.77
N GLY A 151 -11.91 -7.60 37.84
CA GLY A 151 -12.88 -6.99 38.75
C GLY A 151 -13.61 -5.76 38.19
N TRP A 152 -13.47 -5.48 36.89
CA TRP A 152 -14.25 -4.41 36.27
C TRP A 152 -15.73 -4.81 36.14
N PRO A 153 -16.66 -3.85 36.22
CA PRO A 153 -18.07 -4.10 35.94
C PRO A 153 -18.28 -4.48 34.46
N ALA A 154 -19.50 -4.93 34.12
CA ALA A 154 -19.88 -5.15 32.73
C ALA A 154 -19.80 -3.83 31.94
N LEU A 155 -18.91 -3.77 30.95
CA LEU A 155 -18.64 -2.58 30.14
C LEU A 155 -19.36 -2.61 28.80
N THR A 156 -19.82 -1.43 28.36
CA THR A 156 -20.34 -1.22 27.00
C THR A 156 -19.22 -1.34 25.97
N ASP A 157 -19.56 -1.57 24.69
CA ASP A 157 -18.57 -1.57 23.60
C ASP A 157 -17.75 -0.27 23.54
N ALA A 158 -18.39 0.88 23.80
CA ALA A 158 -17.72 2.17 23.80
C ALA A 158 -16.67 2.29 24.92
N ASP A 159 -16.97 1.73 26.09
CA ASP A 159 -16.02 1.73 27.21
C ASP A 159 -14.88 0.74 26.97
N VAL A 160 -15.16 -0.45 26.44
CA VAL A 160 -14.13 -1.42 26.06
C VAL A 160 -13.17 -0.83 25.02
N ASN A 161 -13.68 -0.10 24.02
CA ASN A 161 -12.86 0.54 22.99
C ASN A 161 -11.85 1.54 23.58
N LYS A 162 -12.15 2.23 24.69
CA LYS A 162 -11.21 3.13 25.36
C LYS A 162 -10.00 2.39 25.95
N HIS A 163 -10.14 1.09 26.19
CA HIS A 163 -9.09 0.22 26.73
C HIS A 163 -8.39 -0.62 25.65
N LEU A 164 -8.82 -0.55 24.39
CA LEU A 164 -8.12 -1.20 23.28
C LEU A 164 -6.91 -0.38 22.88
N THR A 165 -5.75 -1.01 22.89
CA THR A 165 -4.49 -0.40 22.43
C THR A 165 -4.32 -0.55 20.92
N ARG A 166 -3.47 0.28 20.31
CA ARG A 166 -3.14 0.14 18.88
C ARG A 166 -2.38 -1.15 18.60
N GLU A 167 -1.58 -1.59 19.56
CA GLU A 167 -0.82 -2.82 19.55
C GLU A 167 -1.74 -4.04 19.56
N GLU A 168 -2.77 -4.05 20.41
CA GLU A 168 -3.80 -5.11 20.42
C GLU A 168 -4.55 -5.18 19.08
N LEU A 169 -4.95 -4.03 18.54
CA LEU A 169 -5.61 -3.98 17.22
C LEU A 169 -4.68 -4.51 16.12
N ALA A 170 -3.42 -4.09 16.09
CA ALA A 170 -2.45 -4.54 15.09
C ALA A 170 -2.11 -6.03 15.19
N LEU A 171 -2.13 -6.58 16.41
CA LEU A 171 -1.81 -7.99 16.66
C LEU A 171 -3.00 -8.92 16.36
N HIS A 172 -4.23 -8.47 16.65
CA HIS A 172 -5.41 -9.35 16.65
C HIS A 172 -6.44 -9.04 15.56
N CYS A 173 -6.36 -7.89 14.90
CA CYS A 173 -7.32 -7.50 13.88
C CYS A 173 -6.64 -7.33 12.53
N ARG A 174 -7.23 -7.92 11.49
CA ARG A 174 -6.85 -7.63 10.11
C ARG A 174 -7.29 -6.22 9.75
N ARG A 175 -6.56 -5.60 8.81
CA ARG A 175 -7.02 -4.40 8.12
C ARG A 175 -7.67 -4.78 6.80
N ARG A 176 -8.73 -4.06 6.45
CA ARG A 176 -9.41 -4.14 5.16
C ARG A 176 -9.46 -2.76 4.51
N THR A 177 -9.60 -2.72 3.20
CA THR A 177 -9.86 -1.46 2.48
C THR A 177 -11.32 -1.04 2.67
N ARG A 178 -11.57 0.27 2.81
CA ARG A 178 -12.93 0.82 3.01
C ARG A 178 -13.84 0.75 1.78
N GLY A 179 -13.27 0.46 0.61
CA GLY A 179 -13.93 0.62 -0.69
C GLY A 179 -13.58 1.96 -1.34
N GLU A 180 -13.73 2.04 -2.65
CA GLU A 180 -13.26 3.16 -3.47
C GLU A 180 -13.91 4.49 -3.08
N GLU A 181 -15.24 4.57 -3.15
CA GLU A 181 -15.99 5.81 -2.90
C GLU A 181 -15.69 6.42 -1.52
N THR A 182 -15.71 5.58 -0.48
CA THR A 182 -15.41 6.03 0.89
C THR A 182 -13.94 6.46 1.04
N THR A 183 -13.02 5.74 0.38
CA THR A 183 -11.60 6.10 0.40
C THR A 183 -11.37 7.45 -0.27
N ILE A 184 -11.94 7.69 -1.46
CA ILE A 184 -11.85 8.95 -2.20
C ILE A 184 -12.39 10.09 -1.33
N LEU A 185 -13.61 9.95 -0.81
CA LEU A 185 -14.24 10.98 0.03
C LEU A 185 -13.37 11.36 1.24
N LEU A 186 -12.84 10.38 1.97
CA LEU A 186 -11.99 10.62 3.14
C LEU A 186 -10.64 11.24 2.77
N LEU A 187 -10.08 10.89 1.62
CA LEU A 187 -8.85 11.50 1.11
C LEU A 187 -9.10 12.94 0.68
N GLU A 188 -10.18 13.24 -0.04
CA GLU A 188 -10.54 14.61 -0.42
C GLU A 188 -10.74 15.51 0.79
N GLN A 189 -11.43 15.02 1.82
CA GLN A 189 -11.60 15.74 3.09
C GLN A 189 -10.26 15.98 3.79
N LEU A 190 -9.38 14.96 3.84
CA LEU A 190 -8.05 15.07 4.42
C LEU A 190 -7.20 16.10 3.68
N LEU A 191 -7.14 16.01 2.35
CA LEU A 191 -6.35 16.92 1.51
C LEU A 191 -6.86 18.35 1.60
N THR A 192 -8.19 18.54 1.53
CA THR A 192 -8.81 19.86 1.71
C THR A 192 -8.48 20.48 3.06
N GLU A 193 -8.52 19.69 4.14
CA GLU A 193 -8.12 20.16 5.46
C GLU A 193 -6.65 20.57 5.51
N LEU A 194 -5.75 19.76 4.94
CA LEU A 194 -4.30 19.99 4.97
C LEU A 194 -3.83 21.05 3.97
N MET A 195 -4.64 21.42 2.97
CA MET A 195 -4.40 22.59 2.12
C MET A 195 -4.80 23.91 2.79
N SER A 196 -5.50 23.85 3.93
CA SER A 196 -5.77 25.02 4.77
C SER A 196 -4.63 25.25 5.78
N ASN A 197 -4.72 26.32 6.58
CA ASN A 197 -3.78 26.61 7.66
C ASN A 197 -3.60 25.46 8.67
N LYS A 198 -4.53 24.49 8.73
CA LYS A 198 -4.40 23.30 9.57
C LYS A 198 -3.32 22.32 9.10
N GLY A 199 -2.90 22.39 7.84
CA GLY A 199 -1.76 21.64 7.33
C GLY A 199 -0.42 22.34 7.54
N ASN A 200 -0.41 23.51 8.18
CA ASN A 200 0.82 24.18 8.53
C ASN A 200 1.38 23.59 9.81
N ASP A 201 2.70 23.56 9.87
CA ASP A 201 3.42 23.15 11.06
C ASP A 201 3.46 24.26 12.12
N SER A 202 4.15 24.01 13.24
CA SER A 202 4.26 24.97 14.35
C SER A 202 4.96 26.28 13.98
N LEU A 203 5.69 26.31 12.86
CA LEU A 203 6.37 27.48 12.31
C LEU A 203 5.58 28.14 11.16
N GLY A 204 4.40 27.63 10.83
CA GLY A 204 3.58 28.12 9.73
C GLY A 204 3.99 27.60 8.35
N VAL A 205 4.90 26.62 8.28
CA VAL A 205 5.33 26.01 7.01
C VAL A 205 4.26 25.03 6.54
N PRO A 206 3.75 25.14 5.30
CA PRO A 206 2.73 24.23 4.80
C PRO A 206 3.32 22.83 4.54
N LEU A 207 2.59 21.80 4.97
CA LEU A 207 2.91 20.41 4.65
C LEU A 207 2.77 20.13 3.15
N LEU A 208 1.70 20.65 2.52
CA LEU A 208 1.34 20.36 1.14
C LEU A 208 1.66 21.56 0.24
N ASP A 209 2.27 21.27 -0.90
CA ASP A 209 2.40 22.20 -2.01
C ASP A 209 1.08 22.19 -2.79
N LYS A 210 0.35 23.31 -2.76
CA LYS A 210 -1.01 23.39 -3.31
C LYS A 210 -1.05 23.11 -4.81
N GLU A 211 -0.17 23.72 -5.59
CA GLU A 211 -0.11 23.54 -7.04
C GLU A 211 0.24 22.10 -7.40
N ARG A 212 1.21 21.52 -6.69
CA ARG A 212 1.59 20.12 -6.89
C ARG A 212 0.48 19.15 -6.51
N MET A 213 -0.24 19.41 -5.41
CA MET A 213 -1.37 18.59 -4.98
C MET A 213 -2.52 18.64 -5.96
N GLU A 214 -2.83 19.82 -6.52
CA GLU A 214 -3.83 19.96 -7.57
C GLU A 214 -3.48 19.07 -8.77
N HIS A 215 -2.23 19.10 -9.24
CA HIS A 215 -1.79 18.24 -10.36
C HIS A 215 -1.78 16.74 -10.04
N ILE A 216 -1.58 16.35 -8.78
CA ILE A 216 -1.55 14.93 -8.36
C ILE A 216 -2.96 14.35 -8.21
N TRP A 217 -3.93 15.14 -7.75
CA TRP A 217 -5.27 14.66 -7.41
C TRP A 217 -6.26 14.73 -8.58
N THR A 218 -6.09 15.67 -9.51
CA THR A 218 -6.90 15.78 -10.73
C THR A 218 -6.55 14.71 -11.76
#